data_AF-A0A2T0KRX9-F1
#
_entry.id   AF-A0A2T0KRX9-F1
#
_cell.length_a   1.000
_cell.length_b   1.000
_cell.length_c   1.000
_cell.angle_alpha   90.00
_cell.angle_beta   90.00
_cell.angle_gamma   90.00
#
_symmetry.space_group_name_H-M   'P 1'
#
loop_
_entity.id
_entity.type
_entity.pdbx_description
1 polymer ?
#
loop_
_entity_poly.entity_id
_entity_poly.type
_entity_poly.pdbx_seq_one_letter_code
_entity_poly.pdbx_strand_id
1 'polypeptide(L)' 'MSYTAPIKDMLFVMKELAGLEDIATLPGFEDANLETAQAVLEESAKLCGGVLAPLNVEGDRNPSSWKDGVV' A
#
# COMPACT_ATOMS: atom_id res chain seq x y z
N MET A 1 7.01 -17.34 -2.79
CA MET A 1 7.42 -16.07 -3.42
C MET A 1 7.19 -14.99 -2.38
N SER A 2 8.19 -14.19 -2.02
CA SER A 2 8.03 -13.08 -1.06
C SER A 2 7.76 -11.79 -1.82
N TYR A 3 6.69 -11.08 -1.46
CA TYR A 3 6.43 -9.72 -1.94
C TYR A 3 7.24 -8.73 -1.10
N THR A 4 7.99 -7.86 -1.76
CA THR A 4 8.73 -6.76 -1.12
C THR A 4 8.29 -5.46 -1.76
N ALA A 5 7.67 -4.57 -0.98
CA ALA A 5 7.22 -3.27 -1.46
C ALA A 5 8.43 -2.35 -1.77
N PRO A 6 8.44 -1.65 -2.92
CA PRO A 6 9.53 -0.75 -3.31
C PRO A 6 9.40 0.64 -2.64
N ILE A 7 9.41 0.68 -1.31
CA ILE A 7 9.12 1.90 -0.53
C ILE A 7 10.04 3.07 -0.92
N LYS A 8 11.33 2.80 -1.15
CA LYS A 8 12.31 3.82 -1.55
C LYS A 8 11.92 4.54 -2.83
N ASP A 9 11.48 3.78 -3.83
CA ASP A 9 11.08 4.34 -5.12
C ASP A 9 9.76 5.10 -4.99
N MET A 10 8.82 4.59 -4.18
CA MET A 10 7.55 5.28 -3.91
C MET A 10 7.77 6.64 -3.23
N LEU A 11 8.64 6.71 -2.21
CA LEU A 11 8.99 7.95 -1.53
C LEU A 11 9.74 8.92 -2.45
N PHE A 12 10.64 8.40 -3.28
CA PHE A 12 11.33 9.21 -4.29
C PHE A 12 10.32 9.87 -5.24
N VAL A 13 9.37 9.10 -5.78
CA VAL A 13 8.33 9.65 -6.67
C VAL A 13 7.46 10.69 -5.95
N MET A 14 7.04 10.40 -4.72
CA MET A 14 6.24 11.33 -3.93
C MET A 14 6.95 12.66 -3.69
N LYS A 15 8.24 12.61 -3.35
CA LYS A 15 9.03 13.80 -3.06
C LYS A 15 9.45 14.57 -4.32
N GLU A 16 10.06 13.88 -5.27
CA GLU A 16 10.81 14.52 -6.37
C GLU A 16 9.95 14.75 -7.62
N LEU A 17 8.81 14.06 -7.75
CA LEU A 17 7.96 14.12 -8.95
C LEU A 17 6.53 14.58 -8.65
N ALA A 18 5.95 14.13 -7.53
CA ALA A 18 4.53 14.37 -7.23
C ALA A 18 4.28 15.64 -6.40
N GLY A 19 5.32 16.31 -5.90
CA GLY A 19 5.19 17.55 -5.14
C GLY A 19 4.50 17.36 -3.78
N LEU A 20 4.90 16.34 -3.00
CA LEU A 20 4.31 16.08 -1.69
C LEU A 20 4.38 17.29 -0.75
N GLU A 21 5.45 18.08 -0.83
CA GLU A 21 5.60 19.30 -0.03
C GLU A 21 4.55 20.36 -0.39
N ASP A 22 4.20 20.50 -1.67
CA ASP A 22 3.15 21.44 -2.12
C ASP A 22 1.77 20.99 -1.60
N ILE A 23 1.51 19.69 -1.59
CA ILE A 23 0.27 19.11 -1.05
C ILE A 23 0.13 19.44 0.44
N ALA A 24 1.23 19.37 1.21
CA ALA A 24 1.22 19.68 2.63
C ALA A 24 0.87 21.15 2.94
N THR A 25 0.92 22.05 1.95
CA THR A 25 0.49 23.45 2.11
C THR A 25 -1.01 23.67 1.97
N LEU A 26 -1.75 22.65 1.49
CA LEU A 26 -3.19 22.74 1.27
C LEU A 26 -3.95 22.62 2.60
N PRO A 27 -5.02 23.40 2.80
CA PRO A 27 -5.84 23.29 4.02
C PRO A 27 -6.36 21.87 4.23
N GLY A 28 -6.07 21.28 5.39
CA GLY A 28 -6.46 19.91 5.74
C GLY A 28 -5.48 18.81 5.33
N PHE A 29 -4.34 19.17 4.74
CA PHE A 29 -3.27 18.23 4.33
C PHE A 29 -1.95 18.49 5.05
N GLU A 30 -1.96 19.21 6.16
CA GLU A 30 -0.74 19.64 6.87
C GLU A 30 0.12 18.46 7.33
N ASP A 31 -0.51 17.30 7.58
CA ASP A 31 0.15 16.05 7.97
C ASP A 31 0.62 15.19 6.78
N ALA A 32 0.35 15.60 5.53
CA ALA A 32 0.80 14.90 4.32
C ALA A 32 2.29 15.14 4.03
N ASN A 33 3.14 14.94 5.03
CA ASN A 33 4.59 15.11 4.95
C ASN A 33 5.31 13.78 4.68
N LEU A 34 6.60 13.86 4.35
CA LEU A 34 7.41 12.70 3.96
C LEU A 34 7.56 11.67 5.09
N GLU A 35 7.63 12.12 6.34
CA GLU A 35 7.73 11.25 7.52
C GLU A 35 6.47 10.40 7.68
N THR A 36 5.29 11.05 7.61
CA THR A 36 4.00 10.37 7.70
C THR A 36 3.80 9.42 6.52
N ALA A 37 4.15 9.85 5.30
CA ALA A 37 4.10 9.00 4.11
C ALA A 37 4.99 7.76 4.27
N GLN A 38 6.22 7.92 4.77
CA GLN A 38 7.14 6.81 5.03
C GLN A 38 6.55 5.83 6.05
N ALA A 39 6.06 6.31 7.19
CA ALA A 39 5.48 5.45 8.22
C ALA A 39 4.29 4.65 7.69
N VAL A 40 3.39 5.28 6.93
CA VAL A 40 2.24 4.61 6.32
C VAL A 40 2.67 3.56 5.31
N LEU A 41 3.66 3.87 4.46
CA LEU A 41 4.17 2.93 3.47
C LEU A 41 4.89 1.73 4.11
N GLU A 42 5.62 1.93 5.20
CA GLU A 42 6.30 0.86 5.94
C GLU A 42 5.30 -0.11 6.59
N GLU A 43 4.27 0.39 7.27
CA GLU A 43 3.22 -0.48 7.84
C GLU A 43 2.40 -1.17 6.74
N SER A 44 2.09 -0.46 5.65
CA SER A 44 1.42 -1.05 4.49
C SER A 44 2.25 -2.17 3.86
N ALA A 45 3.58 -2.00 3.76
CA ALA A 45 4.47 -3.03 3.26
C ALA A 45 4.48 -4.28 4.15
N LYS A 46 4.43 -4.12 5.48
CA LYS A 46 4.30 -5.24 6.41
C LYS A 46 2.99 -5.98 6.22
N LEU A 47 1.86 -5.27 6.06
CA LEU A 47 0.56 -5.88 5.79
C LEU A 47 0.55 -6.63 4.45
N CYS A 48 1.02 -5.98 3.39
CA CYS A 48 1.06 -6.56 2.06
C CYS A 48 1.98 -7.79 2.01
N GLY A 49 3.16 -7.74 2.63
CA GLY A 49 4.11 -8.86 2.65
C GLY A 49 3.72 -9.98 3.61
N GLY A 50 3.18 -9.65 4.79
CA GLY A 50 2.92 -10.61 5.87
C GLY A 50 1.53 -11.24 5.83
N VAL A 51 0.53 -10.56 5.27
CA VAL A 51 -0.87 -11.01 5.25
C VAL A 51 -1.37 -11.23 3.84
N LEU A 52 -1.23 -10.23 2.95
CA LEU A 52 -1.84 -10.31 1.62
C LEU A 52 -1.09 -11.26 0.68
N ALA A 53 0.24 -11.14 0.59
CA ALA A 53 1.04 -11.95 -0.32
C ALA A 53 0.92 -13.47 -0.09
N PRO A 54 0.85 -13.99 1.15
CA PRO A 54 0.55 -15.40 1.40
C PRO A 54 -0.79 -15.88 0.83
N LEU A 55 -1.82 -15.01 0.82
CA LEU A 55 -3.16 -15.36 0.33
C LEU A 55 -3.27 -15.36 -1.19
N ASN A 56 -2.31 -14.74 -1.90
CA ASN A 56 -2.40 -14.54 -3.35
C ASN A 56 -2.53 -15.86 -4.13
N VAL A 57 -1.62 -16.82 -3.88
CA VAL A 57 -1.65 -18.12 -4.59
C VAL A 57 -2.81 -18.98 -4.12
N GLU A 58 -3.16 -18.91 -2.84
CA GLU A 58 -4.25 -19.72 -2.29
C GLU A 58 -5.60 -19.28 -2.84
N GLY A 59 -5.83 -17.96 -2.96
CA GLY A 59 -7.03 -17.40 -3.59
C GLY A 59 -7.16 -17.74 -5.06
N ASP A 60 -6.05 -17.76 -5.81
CA ASP A 60 -6.05 -18.20 -7.22
C ASP A 60 -6.40 -19.69 -7.37
N ARG A 61 -5.92 -20.52 -6.43
CA ARG A 61 -6.19 -21.97 -6.43
C ARG A 61 -7.59 -22.32 -5.93
N ASN A 62 -8.13 -21.51 -5.03
CA ASN A 62 -9.44 -21.70 -4.41
C ASN A 62 -10.28 -20.44 -4.63
N PRO A 63 -10.77 -20.22 -5.87
CA PRO A 63 -11.58 -19.04 -6.17
C PRO A 63 -12.90 -19.08 -5.40
N SER A 64 -13.50 -17.90 -5.20
CA SER A 64 -14.86 -17.80 -4.68
C SER A 64 -15.84 -18.56 -5.57
N SER A 65 -16.89 -19.10 -4.96
CA SER A 65 -17.89 -19.89 -5.67
C SER A 65 -19.27 -19.54 -5.16
N TRP A 66 -20.23 -19.35 -6.05
CA TRP A 66 -21.61 -19.15 -5.66
C TRP A 66 -22.41 -20.44 -5.84
N LYS A 67 -23.15 -20.85 -4.81
CA LYS A 67 -24.06 -21.99 -4.88
C LYS A 67 -25.27 -21.78 -3.99
N ASP A 68 -26.47 -21.86 -4.60
CA ASP A 68 -27.76 -21.84 -3.91
C ASP A 68 -27.93 -20.63 -2.95
N GLY A 69 -27.43 -19.46 -3.35
CA GLY A 69 -27.51 -18.22 -2.55
C GLY A 69 -26.33 -17.98 -1.61
N VAL A 70 -25.39 -18.92 -1.49
CA VAL A 70 -24.17 -18.79 -0.66
C VAL A 70 -22.97 -18.41 -1.52
N VAL A 71 -22.10 -17.52 -1.00
CA VAL A 71 -20.85 -17.04 -1.61
C VAL A 71 -19.65 -17.52 -0.80
#